data_AF-A0A7W7RU08-F1
#
_entry.id   AF-A0A7W7RU08-F1
#
_cell.length_a   1.000
_cell.length_b   1.000
_cell.length_c   1.000
_cell.angle_alpha   90.00
_cell.angle_beta   90.00
_cell.angle_gamma   90.00
#
_symmetry.space_group_name_H-M   'P 1'
#
loop_
_entity.id
_entity.type
_entity.pdbx_description
1 polymer ?
#
loop_
_entity_poly.entity_id
_entity_poly.type
_entity_poly.pdbx_seq_one_letter_code
_entity_poly.pdbx_strand_id
1 'polypeptide(L)'
;MMHIDPEVLVASLRRLQTTSASTGIVHQLEVVIERAVGYLMGKHDLTAAQAFTGLRKQARDSRRRVADLAAEVLGEGTGELL
;
A
#
# COMPACT_ATOMS: atom_id res chain seq x y z
N MET A 1 -32.11 -16.99 25.99
CA MET A 1 -31.00 -16.05 26.24
C MET A 1 -29.80 -16.59 25.48
N MET A 2 -29.25 -15.86 24.50
CA MET A 2 -28.17 -16.37 23.66
C MET A 2 -26.89 -16.44 24.50
N HIS A 3 -26.48 -17.65 24.90
CA HIS A 3 -25.25 -17.87 25.63
C HIS A 3 -24.12 -17.89 24.59
N ILE A 4 -23.31 -16.83 24.56
CA ILE A 4 -22.14 -16.78 23.68
C ILE A 4 -21.01 -17.46 24.43
N ASP A 5 -20.49 -18.56 23.87
CA ASP A 5 -19.37 -19.27 24.46
C ASP A 5 -18.09 -18.41 24.37
N PRO A 6 -17.46 -18.07 25.50
CA PRO A 6 -16.32 -17.15 25.53
C PRO A 6 -15.12 -17.70 24.76
N GLU A 7 -14.91 -19.02 24.77
CA GLU A 7 -13.84 -19.68 24.03
C GLU A 7 -14.02 -19.58 22.51
N VAL A 8 -15.27 -19.70 22.04
CA VAL A 8 -15.60 -19.55 20.61
C VAL A 8 -15.43 -18.09 20.17
N LEU A 9 -15.79 -17.14 21.03
CA LEU A 9 -15.58 -15.72 20.79
C LEU A 9 -14.08 -15.38 20.72
N VAL A 10 -13.29 -15.84 21.68
CA VAL A 10 -11.83 -15.64 21.71
C VAL A 10 -11.16 -16.26 20.48
N ALA A 11 -11.53 -17.48 20.11
CA ALA A 11 -11.00 -18.12 18.91
C ALA A 11 -11.35 -17.35 17.62
N SER A 12 -12.56 -16.79 17.56
CA SER A 12 -13.03 -16.01 16.40
C SER A 12 -12.34 -14.64 16.33
N LEU A 13 -12.13 -13.97 17.46
CA LEU A 13 -11.36 -12.73 17.53
C LEU A 13 -9.89 -12.95 17.16
N ARG A 14 -9.26 -14.03 17.63
CA ARG A 14 -7.88 -14.38 17.25
C ARG A 14 -7.77 -14.67 15.75
N ARG A 15 -8.74 -15.38 15.16
CA ARG A 15 -8.80 -15.57 13.70
C ARG A 15 -8.92 -14.25 12.96
N LEU A 16 -9.80 -13.34 13.39
CA LEU A 16 -9.93 -12.00 12.78
C LEU A 16 -8.63 -11.18 12.92
N GLN A 17 -8.00 -11.18 14.09
CA GLN A 17 -6.73 -10.50 14.34
C GLN A 17 -5.59 -11.07 13.46
N THR A 18 -5.59 -12.38 13.22
CA THR A 18 -4.60 -13.04 12.36
C THR A 18 -4.92 -12.84 10.88
N THR A 19 -6.21 -12.68 10.54
CA THR A 19 -6.70 -12.32 9.20
C THR A 19 -6.51 -10.82 8.90
N SER A 20 -6.20 -9.99 9.90
CA SER A 20 -5.73 -8.62 9.71
C SER A 20 -4.31 -8.55 9.12
N ALA A 21 -3.76 -9.65 8.59
CA ALA A 21 -2.87 -9.55 7.45
C ALA A 21 -3.63 -8.73 6.39
N SER A 22 -3.20 -7.50 6.21
CA SER A 22 -3.88 -6.44 5.48
C SER A 22 -4.25 -6.90 4.06
N THR A 23 -5.42 -7.53 3.91
CA THR A 23 -5.88 -8.15 2.66
C THR A 23 -6.74 -7.14 1.86
N GLY A 24 -6.66 -5.86 2.22
CA GLY A 24 -7.51 -4.80 1.68
C GLY A 24 -6.79 -3.86 0.72
N ILE A 25 -7.57 -2.94 0.16
CA ILE A 25 -7.11 -1.87 -0.75
C ILE A 25 -5.92 -1.09 -0.16
N VAL A 26 -5.90 -0.84 1.16
CA VAL A 26 -4.80 -0.12 1.82
C VAL A 26 -3.45 -0.80 1.60
N HIS A 27 -3.39 -2.13 1.76
CA HIS A 27 -2.14 -2.88 1.59
C HIS A 27 -1.66 -2.87 0.14
N GLN A 28 -2.58 -3.00 -0.82
CA GLN A 28 -2.23 -2.91 -2.24
C GLN A 28 -1.67 -1.52 -2.59
N LEU A 29 -2.22 -0.46 -2.00
CA LEU A 29 -1.69 0.90 -2.15
C LEU A 29 -0.32 1.08 -1.47
N GLU A 30 -0.09 0.44 -0.33
CA GLU A 30 1.23 0.45 0.32
C GLU A 30 2.27 -0.27 -0.54
N VAL A 31 1.95 -1.47 -1.05
CA VAL A 31 2.85 -2.26 -1.90
C VAL A 31 3.24 -1.50 -3.17
N VAL A 32 2.31 -0.82 -3.87
CA VAL A 32 2.65 -0.06 -5.07
C VAL A 32 3.56 1.14 -4.74
N ILE A 33 3.34 1.80 -3.60
CA ILE A 33 4.18 2.91 -3.14
C ILE A 33 5.58 2.41 -2.78
N GLU A 34 5.70 1.32 -2.02
CA GLU A 34 6.98 0.72 -1.65
C GLU A 34 7.80 0.30 -2.87
N ARG A 35 7.15 -0.32 -3.86
CA ARG A 35 7.79 -0.70 -5.13
C ARG A 35 8.30 0.51 -5.89
N ALA A 36 7.51 1.57 -6.00
CA ALA A 36 7.93 2.81 -6.67
C ALA A 36 9.10 3.48 -5.93
N VAL A 37 9.11 3.47 -4.59
CA VAL A 37 10.23 3.97 -3.79
C VAL A 37 11.49 3.17 -4.09
N GLY A 38 11.43 1.83 -4.07
CA GLY A 38 12.57 0.97 -4.39
C GLY A 38 13.10 1.19 -5.81
N TYR A 39 12.22 1.37 -6.80
CA TYR A 39 12.60 1.71 -8.17
C TYR A 39 13.34 3.05 -8.24
N LEU A 40 12.81 4.10 -7.59
CA LEU A 40 13.44 5.43 -7.59
C LEU A 40 14.78 5.44 -6.86
N MET A 41 14.93 4.65 -5.79
CA MET A 41 16.21 4.47 -5.12
C MET A 41 17.26 3.92 -6.09
N GLY A 42 16.97 2.82 -6.79
CA GLY A 42 17.90 2.20 -7.73
C GLY A 42 18.19 3.05 -8.96
N LYS A 43 17.18 3.78 -9.47
CA LYS A 43 17.31 4.61 -10.68
C LYS A 43 18.09 5.90 -10.45
N HIS A 44 17.96 6.50 -9.26
CA HIS A 44 18.47 7.83 -8.97
C HIS A 44 19.50 7.88 -7.83
N ASP A 45 19.94 6.72 -7.33
CA ASP A 45 20.86 6.59 -6.18
C ASP A 45 20.38 7.38 -4.96
N LEU A 46 19.09 7.25 -4.65
CA LEU A 46 18.43 7.93 -3.54
C LEU A 46 18.29 7.00 -2.33
N THR A 47 18.31 7.58 -1.13
CA THR A 47 17.80 6.89 0.06
C THR A 47 16.27 6.73 -0.03
N ALA A 48 15.73 5.74 0.69
CA ALA A 48 14.27 5.54 0.77
C ALA A 48 13.52 6.81 1.21
N ALA A 49 14.07 7.55 2.19
CA ALA A 49 13.49 8.79 2.68
C ALA A 49 13.46 9.89 1.61
N GLN A 50 14.53 10.04 0.83
CA GLN A 50 14.58 11.01 -0.27
C GLN A 50 13.61 10.64 -1.39
N ALA A 51 13.59 9.37 -1.81
CA ALA A 51 12.69 8.87 -2.84
C ALA A 51 11.22 9.06 -2.45
N PHE A 52 10.84 8.65 -1.23
CA PHE A 52 9.47 8.81 -0.74
C PHE A 52 9.06 10.28 -0.59
N THR A 53 9.96 11.13 -0.08
CA THR A 53 9.71 12.57 0.05
C THR A 53 9.50 13.22 -1.32
N GLY A 54 10.34 12.87 -2.31
CA GLY A 54 10.20 13.33 -3.69
C GLY A 54 8.88 12.90 -4.32
N LEU A 55 8.53 11.62 -4.21
CA LEU A 55 7.27 11.06 -4.71
C LEU A 55 6.06 11.77 -4.09
N ARG A 56 6.04 11.96 -2.76
CA ARG A 56 4.97 12.66 -2.06
C ARG A 56 4.87 14.13 -2.46
N LYS A 57 6.00 14.81 -2.64
CA LYS A 57 6.05 16.20 -3.09
C LYS A 57 5.45 16.33 -4.49
N GLN A 58 5.88 15.50 -5.43
CA GLN A 58 5.38 15.53 -6.80
C GLN A 58 3.88 15.17 -6.88
N ALA A 59 3.42 14.19 -6.11
CA ALA A 59 1.99 13.86 -6.01
C ALA A 59 1.18 15.06 -5.49
N ARG A 60 1.69 15.76 -4.48
CA ARG A 60 1.05 16.98 -3.95
C ARG A 60 1.03 18.11 -4.98
N ASP A 61 2.15 18.37 -5.64
CA ASP A 61 2.28 19.45 -6.62
C ASP A 61 1.37 19.21 -7.84
N SER A 62 1.16 17.94 -8.20
CA SER A 62 0.22 17.51 -9.24
C SER A 62 -1.22 17.27 -8.75
N ARG A 63 -1.51 17.48 -7.46
CA ARG A 63 -2.80 17.19 -6.80
C ARG A 63 -3.33 15.76 -7.04
N ARG A 64 -2.43 14.77 -7.04
CA ARG A 64 -2.74 13.35 -7.21
C ARG A 64 -2.53 12.58 -5.91
N ARG A 65 -3.10 11.38 -5.83
CA ARG A 65 -2.75 10.45 -4.75
C ARG A 65 -1.35 9.89 -5.02
N VAL A 66 -0.59 9.64 -3.95
CA VAL A 66 0.78 9.11 -4.03
C VAL A 66 0.79 7.75 -4.74
N ALA A 67 -0.18 6.89 -4.47
CA ALA A 67 -0.30 5.58 -5.11
C ALA A 67 -0.54 5.67 -6.63
N ASP A 68 -1.33 6.65 -7.10
CA ASP A 68 -1.59 6.83 -8.53
C ASP A 68 -0.32 7.26 -9.26
N LEU A 69 0.49 8.15 -8.65
CA LEU A 69 1.78 8.55 -9.19
C LEU A 69 2.81 7.41 -9.11
N ALA A 70 2.78 6.61 -8.04
CA ALA A 70 3.64 5.44 -7.89
C ALA A 70 3.38 4.41 -9.00
N ALA A 71 2.12 4.12 -9.30
CA ALA A 71 1.73 3.24 -10.39
C ALA A 71 2.23 3.77 -11.75
N GLU A 72 2.10 5.07 -12.01
CA GLU A 72 2.64 5.69 -13.24
C GLU A 72 4.17 5.59 -13.34
N VAL A 73 4.89 5.84 -12.24
CA VAL A 73 6.37 5.71 -12.19
C VAL A 73 6.81 4.28 -12.52
N LEU A 74 6.02 3.29 -12.10
CA LEU A 74 6.26 1.88 -12.39
C LEU A 74 5.82 1.47 -13.80
N GLY A 75 5.19 2.36 -14.57
CA GLY A 75 4.60 2.05 -15.87
C GLY A 75 3.31 1.22 -15.80
N GLU A 76 2.72 1.10 -14.61
CA GLU A 76 1.45 0.40 -14.36
C GLU A 76 0.23 1.31 -14.61
N GLY A 77 0.47 2.57 -14.96
CA GLY A 77 -0.55 3.54 -15.35
C GLY A 77 -0.86 3.50 -16.84
N THR A 78 -1.97 2.85 -17.22
CA THR A 78 -2.63 2.99 -18.53
C THR A 78 -1.81 2.56 -19.75
N GLY A 79 -1.24 1.36 -19.70
CA GLY A 79 -0.80 0.63 -20.88
C GLY A 79 -1.48 -0.74 -20.92
N GLU A 80 -2.25 -1.00 -21.99
CA GLU A 80 -2.87 -2.28 -22.39
C GLU A 80 -4.19 -2.70 -21.70
N LEU A 81 -5.26 -2.01 -22.09
CA LEU A 81 -6.44 -2.68 -22.65
C LEU A 81 -6.50 -2.31 -24.15
N LEU A 82 -5.72 -3.02 -24.98
CA LEU A 82 -5.91 -3.10 -26.43
C LEU A 82 -6.01 -4.57 -26.81
#